data_AF-A0A536REZ8-F1
#
_entry.id   AF-A0A536REZ8-F1
#
_cell.length_a   1.000
_cell.length_b   1.000
_cell.length_c   1.000
_cell.angle_alpha   90.00
_cell.angle_beta   90.00
_cell.angle_gamma   90.00
#
_symmetry.space_group_name_H-M   'P 1'
#
loop_
_entity.id
_entity.type
_entity.pdbx_description
1 polymer ?
#
loop_
_entity_poly.entity_id
_entity_poly.type
_entity_poly.pdbx_seq_one_letter_code
_entity_poly.pdbx_strand_id
1 'polypeptide(L)'
;MSLAPQHDFRMGIAFSPDRTRRLPGSFPWVLLWLALVTIVAGLIASTNIAGGFADRARSTSATVSAKEPTNHAIVRATYEVDGRTYEVADSFIGPPNPPFDDVRVGTAVTVYYDPNAPDRAVLSEPQKRSSQEIGFLVLAAAVLPAFFVGSLWLSFGIWRAFVRAVRTARLA
;
A
#
# COMPACT_ATOMS: atom_id res chain seq x y z
N MET A 1 -77.21 -40.79 -10.58
CA MET A 1 -76.44 -40.38 -9.39
C MET A 1 -75.25 -41.33 -9.24
N SER A 2 -74.09 -40.94 -9.76
CA SER A 2 -72.75 -41.37 -9.31
C SER A 2 -71.73 -40.54 -10.12
N LEU A 3 -70.93 -39.76 -9.42
CA LEU A 3 -70.00 -38.77 -9.95
C LEU A 3 -68.67 -39.45 -10.34
N ALA A 4 -68.02 -38.90 -11.37
CA ALA A 4 -66.73 -39.33 -11.91
C ALA A 4 -65.58 -39.31 -10.87
N PRO A 5 -64.40 -39.81 -11.29
CA PRO A 5 -63.25 -38.92 -11.19
C PRO A 5 -62.51 -38.82 -12.53
N GLN A 6 -62.42 -37.58 -13.01
CA GLN A 6 -61.45 -37.12 -14.00
C GLN A 6 -60.06 -37.12 -13.33
N HIS A 7 -59.14 -37.94 -13.84
CA HIS A 7 -57.74 -37.88 -13.43
C HIS A 7 -57.04 -36.76 -14.21
N ASP A 8 -57.09 -35.53 -13.68
CA ASP A 8 -56.26 -34.41 -14.12
C ASP A 8 -54.81 -34.66 -13.69
N PHE A 9 -53.99 -35.20 -14.59
CA PHE A 9 -52.54 -35.30 -14.39
C PHE A 9 -51.90 -33.93 -14.66
N ARG A 10 -52.00 -33.01 -13.68
CA ARG A 10 -51.20 -31.78 -13.69
C ARG A 10 -49.75 -32.12 -13.36
N MET A 11 -48.91 -32.25 -14.39
CA MET A 11 -47.46 -32.14 -14.26
C MET A 11 -47.11 -30.70 -13.85
N GLY A 12 -47.25 -30.42 -12.55
CA GLY A 12 -46.63 -29.26 -11.93
C GLY A 12 -45.13 -29.49 -11.93
N ILE A 13 -44.44 -28.90 -12.91
CA ILE A 13 -42.99 -28.72 -12.83
C ILE A 13 -42.79 -27.79 -11.63
N ALA A 14 -42.49 -28.36 -10.47
CA ALA A 14 -42.12 -27.60 -9.29
C ALA A 14 -40.80 -26.89 -9.59
N PHE A 15 -40.88 -25.70 -10.16
CA PHE A 15 -39.81 -24.73 -10.15
C PHE A 15 -39.60 -24.35 -8.69
N SER A 16 -38.72 -25.08 -8.00
CA SER A 16 -38.28 -24.72 -6.66
C SER A 16 -37.35 -23.52 -6.81
N PRO A 17 -37.77 -22.29 -6.48
CA PRO A 17 -36.97 -21.09 -6.69
C PRO A 17 -36.09 -20.86 -5.45
N ASP A 18 -35.44 -21.90 -4.95
CA ASP A 18 -34.64 -21.80 -3.73
C ASP A 18 -33.26 -22.40 -3.93
N ARG A 19 -32.52 -21.74 -4.82
CA ARG A 19 -31.07 -21.70 -4.70
C ARG A 19 -30.65 -20.25 -4.83
N THR A 20 -31.02 -19.43 -3.85
CA THR A 20 -30.27 -18.21 -3.57
C THR A 20 -28.81 -18.63 -3.46
N ARG A 21 -27.99 -18.29 -4.47
CA ARG A 21 -26.56 -18.59 -4.50
C ARG A 21 -25.93 -17.80 -3.35
N ARG A 22 -25.97 -18.35 -2.14
CA ARG A 22 -25.20 -17.84 -1.01
C ARG A 22 -23.75 -17.99 -1.42
N LEU A 23 -23.07 -16.86 -1.55
CA LEU A 23 -21.64 -16.82 -1.84
C LEU A 23 -20.91 -17.71 -0.81
N PRO A 24 -19.86 -18.44 -1.23
CA PRO A 24 -19.11 -19.27 -0.29
C PRO A 24 -18.60 -18.40 0.85
N GLY A 25 -18.57 -18.94 2.08
CA GLY A 25 -18.19 -18.18 3.29
C GLY A 25 -16.77 -17.60 3.26
N SER A 26 -15.95 -18.00 2.30
CA SER A 26 -14.61 -17.46 2.01
C SER A 26 -14.62 -16.20 1.14
N PHE A 27 -15.69 -15.93 0.39
CA PHE A 27 -15.80 -14.80 -0.54
C PHE A 27 -15.48 -13.43 0.09
N PRO A 28 -16.00 -13.05 1.28
CA PRO A 28 -15.65 -11.76 1.89
C PRO A 28 -14.15 -11.65 2.26
N TRP A 29 -13.51 -12.77 2.59
CA TRP A 29 -12.08 -12.80 2.92
C TRP A 29 -11.21 -12.61 1.68
N VAL A 30 -11.60 -13.17 0.55
CA VAL A 30 -10.94 -12.93 -0.74
C VAL A 30 -11.06 -11.46 -1.15
N LEU A 31 -12.24 -10.85 -0.99
CA LEU A 31 -12.44 -9.43 -1.27
C LEU A 31 -11.59 -8.54 -0.36
N LEU A 32 -11.52 -8.85 0.94
CA LEU A 32 -10.68 -8.12 1.89
C LEU A 32 -9.19 -8.22 1.50
N TRP A 33 -8.72 -9.41 1.12
CA TRP A 33 -7.37 -9.60 0.64
C TRP A 33 -7.09 -8.76 -0.62
N LEU A 34 -7.94 -8.84 -1.65
CA LEU A 34 -7.77 -8.06 -2.87
C LEU A 34 -7.79 -6.54 -2.63
N ALA A 35 -8.63 -6.08 -1.70
CA ALA A 35 -8.67 -4.68 -1.31
C ALA A 35 -7.33 -4.24 -0.68
N LEU A 36 -6.79 -5.03 0.24
CA LEU A 36 -5.49 -4.75 0.86
C LEU A 36 -4.34 -4.80 -0.15
N VAL A 37 -4.33 -5.79 -1.06
CA VAL A 37 -3.33 -5.86 -2.14
C VAL A 37 -3.37 -4.59 -3.00
N THR A 38 -4.57 -4.12 -3.36
CA THR A 38 -4.75 -2.92 -4.18
C THR A 38 -4.25 -1.67 -3.45
N ILE A 39 -4.53 -1.55 -2.15
CA ILE A 39 -4.04 -0.45 -1.32
C ILE A 39 -2.50 -0.45 -1.28
N VAL A 40 -1.88 -1.60 -0.95
CA VAL A 40 -0.43 -1.70 -0.84
C VAL A 40 0.26 -1.48 -2.18
N ALA A 41 -0.28 -2.06 -3.27
CA ALA A 41 0.22 -1.83 -4.62
C ALA A 41 0.11 -0.36 -5.03
N GLY A 42 -0.99 0.33 -4.69
CA GLY A 42 -1.17 1.76 -4.92
C GLY A 42 -0.13 2.61 -4.19
N LEU A 43 0.17 2.30 -2.93
CA LEU A 43 1.22 2.97 -2.15
C LEU A 43 2.62 2.74 -2.73
N ILE A 44 2.90 1.53 -3.21
CA ILE A 44 4.17 1.24 -3.90
C ILE A 44 4.24 2.03 -5.21
N ALA A 45 3.17 2.02 -6.01
CA ALA A 45 3.10 2.74 -7.26
C ALA A 45 3.27 4.26 -7.07
N SER A 46 2.71 4.85 -6.00
CA SER A 46 2.91 6.28 -5.72
C SER A 46 4.37 6.62 -5.44
N THR A 47 5.13 5.71 -4.81
CA THR A 47 6.59 5.89 -4.69
C THR A 47 7.33 5.67 -6.02
N ASN A 48 6.79 4.87 -6.94
CA ASN A 48 7.36 4.67 -8.28
C ASN A 48 7.01 5.78 -9.28
N ILE A 49 6.03 6.65 -9.01
CA ILE A 49 5.87 7.91 -9.75
C ILE A 49 7.09 8.83 -9.50
N ALA A 50 7.81 8.64 -8.39
CA ALA A 50 9.17 9.16 -8.19
C ALA A 50 10.26 8.41 -8.99
N GLY A 51 9.96 7.29 -9.64
CA GLY A 51 10.89 6.60 -10.54
C GLY A 51 11.25 7.47 -11.75
N GLY A 52 10.27 8.20 -12.29
CA GLY A 52 10.55 9.18 -13.34
C GLY A 52 11.35 10.39 -12.85
N PHE A 53 11.41 10.65 -11.54
CA PHE A 53 12.24 11.70 -10.98
C PHE A 53 13.72 11.35 -11.15
N ALA A 54 14.13 10.11 -10.85
CA ALA A 54 15.51 9.69 -11.07
C ALA A 54 15.96 9.78 -12.54
N ASP A 55 15.04 9.57 -13.50
CA ASP A 55 15.34 9.69 -14.92
C ASP A 55 15.61 11.13 -15.40
N ARG A 56 14.96 12.12 -14.77
CA ARG A 56 14.96 13.51 -15.23
C ARG A 56 15.62 14.49 -14.27
N ALA A 57 16.01 14.01 -13.08
CA ALA A 57 16.63 14.84 -12.06
C ALA A 57 17.87 15.54 -12.62
N ARG A 58 17.98 16.81 -12.29
CA ARG A 58 19.18 17.62 -12.52
C ARG A 58 19.81 17.94 -11.18
N SER A 59 21.12 18.14 -11.17
CA SER A 59 21.84 18.50 -9.95
C SER A 59 22.37 19.93 -10.02
N THR A 60 22.47 20.55 -8.85
CA THR A 60 23.15 21.85 -8.67
C THR A 60 23.73 21.93 -7.26
N SER A 61 24.52 22.96 -6.98
CA SER A 61 25.01 23.24 -5.64
C SER A 61 23.91 23.91 -4.82
N ALA A 62 23.75 23.47 -3.58
CA ALA A 62 22.89 24.03 -2.56
C ALA A 62 23.71 24.38 -1.32
N THR A 63 23.22 25.30 -0.51
CA THR A 63 23.83 25.65 0.78
C THR A 63 22.91 25.21 1.90
N VAL A 64 23.43 24.44 2.86
CA VAL A 64 22.64 24.01 4.02
C VAL A 64 22.24 25.21 4.85
N SER A 65 20.94 25.40 5.04
CA SER A 65 20.35 26.52 5.78
C SER A 65 19.98 26.14 7.21
N ALA A 66 19.60 24.89 7.47
CA ALA A 66 19.26 24.40 8.81
C ALA A 66 19.44 22.89 8.96
N LYS A 67 19.49 22.44 10.22
CA LYS A 67 19.39 21.03 10.63
C LYS A 67 18.35 20.90 11.73
N GLU A 68 17.55 19.84 11.68
CA GLU A 68 16.54 19.53 12.67
C GLU A 68 16.77 18.11 13.24
N PRO A 69 17.74 17.93 14.16
CA PRO A 69 18.11 16.61 14.68
C PRO A 69 16.94 15.89 15.37
N THR A 70 16.06 16.64 16.02
CA THR A 70 14.89 16.10 16.74
C THR A 70 13.68 15.85 15.86
N ASN A 71 13.74 16.23 14.57
CA ASN A 71 12.66 16.05 13.61
C ASN A 71 13.17 15.22 12.43
N HIS A 72 13.20 13.89 12.59
CA HIS A 72 13.61 12.94 11.55
C HIS A 72 14.98 13.25 10.92
N ALA A 73 15.89 13.90 11.65
CA ALA A 73 17.20 14.33 11.15
C ALA A 73 17.11 15.15 9.84
N ILE A 74 16.09 16.01 9.71
CA ILE A 74 15.90 16.82 8.51
C ILE A 74 17.08 17.77 8.30
N VAL A 75 17.58 17.82 7.08
CA VAL A 75 18.50 18.85 6.59
C VAL A 75 17.75 19.75 5.63
N ARG A 76 17.87 21.07 5.83
CA ARG A 76 17.36 22.08 4.90
C ARG A 76 18.50 22.66 4.10
N ALA A 77 18.28 22.86 2.81
CA ALA A 77 19.24 23.54 1.95
C ALA A 77 18.54 24.44 0.93
N THR A 78 19.19 25.56 0.61
CA THR A 78 18.72 26.51 -0.40
C THR A 78 19.57 26.42 -1.65
N TYR A 79 18.93 26.47 -2.81
CA TYR A 79 19.59 26.41 -4.12
C TYR A 79 18.88 27.33 -5.11
N GLU A 80 19.54 27.60 -6.24
CA GLU A 80 19.03 28.48 -7.27
C GLU A 80 18.85 27.72 -8.59
N VAL A 81 17.69 27.94 -9.23
CA VAL A 81 17.38 27.46 -10.58
C VAL A 81 16.77 28.63 -11.34
N ASP A 82 17.35 28.98 -12.49
CA ASP A 82 16.87 30.05 -13.37
C ASP A 82 16.61 31.40 -12.66
N GLY A 83 17.51 31.81 -11.75
CA GLY A 83 17.38 33.07 -11.02
C GLY A 83 16.38 33.05 -9.85
N ARG A 84 15.80 31.88 -9.53
CA ARG A 84 14.86 31.70 -8.43
C ARG A 84 15.45 30.80 -7.36
N THR A 85 15.33 31.22 -6.11
CA THR A 85 15.73 30.44 -4.95
C THR A 85 14.64 29.45 -4.55
N TYR A 86 15.03 28.22 -4.30
CA TYR A 86 14.19 27.14 -3.78
C TYR A 86 14.79 26.59 -2.49
N GLU A 87 13.96 25.94 -1.68
CA GLU A 87 14.38 25.24 -0.48
C GLU A 87 13.98 23.78 -0.58
N VAL A 88 14.90 22.89 -0.21
CA VAL A 88 14.64 21.47 0.00
C VAL A 88 14.76 21.15 1.48
N ALA A 89 13.87 20.32 1.99
CA ALA A 89 13.94 19.73 3.31
C ALA A 89 13.85 18.21 3.18
N ASP A 90 14.91 17.51 3.56
CA ASP A 90 15.00 16.07 3.39
C ASP A 90 15.46 15.40 4.69
N SER A 91 14.77 14.33 5.10
CA SER A 91 15.15 13.48 6.23
C SER A 91 16.33 12.56 5.92
N PHE A 92 16.75 12.51 4.65
CA PHE A 92 17.88 11.72 4.20
C PHE A 92 18.83 12.56 3.36
N ILE A 93 20.04 12.77 3.89
CA ILE A 93 21.20 13.26 3.13
C ILE A 93 22.13 12.08 2.86
N GLY A 94 22.51 11.90 1.60
CA GLY A 94 23.28 10.73 1.18
C GLY A 94 24.30 11.06 0.08
N PRO A 95 25.14 10.08 -0.31
CA PRO A 95 26.16 10.29 -1.32
C PRO A 95 25.64 11.02 -2.57
N PRO A 96 26.42 11.95 -3.14
CA PRO A 96 27.81 12.29 -2.78
C PRO A 96 27.95 13.22 -1.56
N ASN A 97 26.84 13.61 -0.92
CA ASN A 97 26.89 14.50 0.24
C ASN A 97 27.42 13.80 1.50
N PRO A 98 28.03 14.56 2.42
CA PRO A 98 28.41 14.03 3.73
C PRO A 98 27.17 13.58 4.52
N PRO A 99 27.31 12.63 5.45
CA PRO A 99 26.22 12.18 6.30
C PRO A 99 25.74 13.30 7.22
N PHE A 100 24.55 13.09 7.81
CA PHE A 100 23.89 14.08 8.66
C PHE A 100 24.80 14.65 9.75
N ASP A 101 25.59 13.82 10.43
CA ASP A 101 26.41 14.25 11.57
C ASP A 101 27.54 15.21 11.16
N ASP A 102 28.03 15.08 9.93
CA ASP A 102 29.17 15.85 9.41
C ASP A 102 28.72 17.14 8.69
N VAL A 103 27.47 17.19 8.22
CA VAL A 103 26.95 18.38 7.54
C VAL A 103 26.70 19.51 8.54
N ARG A 104 27.00 20.76 8.15
CA ARG A 104 26.79 21.96 8.97
C ARG A 104 26.04 23.02 8.17
N VAL A 105 25.43 23.97 8.87
CA VAL A 105 24.86 25.17 8.22
C VAL A 105 25.98 25.91 7.50
N GLY A 106 25.71 26.35 6.27
CA GLY A 106 26.68 26.96 5.36
C GLY A 106 27.50 25.97 4.53
N THR A 107 27.39 24.66 4.78
CA THR A 107 28.06 23.64 3.94
C THR A 107 27.43 23.60 2.56
N ALA A 108 28.27 23.59 1.52
CA ALA A 108 27.84 23.33 0.15
C ALA A 108 27.54 21.83 -0.02
N VAL A 109 26.38 21.50 -0.57
CA VAL A 109 25.91 20.14 -0.83
C VAL A 109 25.32 20.07 -2.23
N THR A 110 25.28 18.88 -2.82
CA THR A 110 24.59 18.63 -4.08
C THR A 110 23.11 18.40 -3.81
N VAL A 111 22.24 19.17 -4.47
CA VAL A 111 20.80 18.92 -4.51
C VAL A 111 20.42 18.34 -5.86
N TYR A 112 19.45 17.43 -5.87
CA TYR A 112 18.87 16.87 -7.10
C TYR A 112 17.41 17.31 -7.17
N TYR A 113 17.00 17.94 -8.27
CA TYR A 113 15.66 18.51 -8.44
C TYR A 113 15.00 18.10 -9.76
N ASP A 114 13.67 18.15 -9.81
CA ASP A 114 12.90 17.95 -11.04
C ASP A 114 12.90 19.25 -11.86
N PRO A 115 13.48 19.29 -13.07
CA PRO A 115 13.51 20.53 -13.85
C PRO A 115 12.12 21.04 -14.24
N ASN A 116 11.09 20.18 -14.26
CA ASN A 116 9.72 20.60 -14.55
C ASN A 116 8.94 21.05 -13.30
N ALA A 117 9.48 20.75 -12.10
CA ALA A 117 8.90 21.12 -10.81
C ALA A 117 10.05 21.32 -9.80
N PRO A 118 10.79 22.45 -9.87
CA PRO A 118 12.02 22.62 -9.10
C PRO A 118 11.83 22.62 -7.60
N ASP A 119 10.60 22.76 -7.09
CA ASP A 119 10.21 22.57 -5.69
C ASP A 119 10.33 21.11 -5.21
N ARG A 120 10.39 20.16 -6.14
CA ARG A 120 10.62 18.74 -5.85
C ARG A 120 12.11 18.45 -5.95
N ALA A 121 12.74 18.27 -4.80
CA ALA A 121 14.15 17.98 -4.70
C ALA A 121 14.50 17.04 -3.55
N VAL A 122 15.69 16.45 -3.62
CA VAL A 122 16.25 15.54 -2.60
C VAL A 122 17.73 15.85 -2.38
N LEU A 123 18.26 15.43 -1.23
CA LEU A 123 19.67 15.62 -0.83
C LEU A 123 20.52 14.34 -0.96
N SER A 124 20.08 13.40 -1.78
CA SER A 124 20.80 12.17 -2.12
C SER A 124 20.67 11.86 -3.60
N GLU A 125 21.65 11.19 -4.19
CA GLU A 125 21.56 10.78 -5.59
C GLU A 125 20.32 9.91 -5.84
N PRO A 126 19.41 10.31 -6.76
CA PRO A 126 18.21 9.56 -7.04
C PRO A 126 18.55 8.21 -7.69
N GLN A 127 18.17 7.11 -7.04
CA GLN A 127 18.38 5.79 -7.58
C GLN A 127 17.15 5.29 -8.33
N LYS A 128 17.36 4.77 -9.53
CA LYS A 128 16.33 3.98 -10.21
C LYS A 128 16.20 2.65 -9.48
N ARG A 129 14.97 2.29 -9.11
CA ARG A 129 14.70 0.96 -8.59
C ARG A 129 14.98 -0.08 -9.66
N SER A 130 15.68 -1.14 -9.26
CA SER A 130 15.91 -2.27 -10.15
C SER A 130 14.60 -3.04 -10.39
N SER A 131 14.50 -3.74 -11.52
CA SER A 131 13.35 -4.61 -11.81
C SER A 131 13.17 -5.71 -10.75
N GLN A 132 14.27 -6.14 -10.12
CA GLN A 132 14.27 -7.11 -9.03
C GLN A 132 13.62 -6.54 -7.77
N GLU A 133 13.99 -5.32 -7.36
CA GLU A 133 13.37 -4.62 -6.23
C GLU A 133 11.86 -4.43 -6.43
N ILE A 134 11.45 -4.05 -7.64
CA ILE A 134 10.04 -3.92 -8.00
C ILE A 134 9.33 -5.28 -7.85
N GLY A 135 9.96 -6.37 -8.30
CA GLY A 135 9.45 -7.73 -8.12
C GLY A 135 9.24 -8.08 -6.64
N PHE A 136 10.20 -7.78 -5.78
CA PHE A 136 10.07 -8.01 -4.33
C PHE A 136 8.98 -7.17 -3.68
N LEU A 137 8.81 -5.92 -4.10
CA LEU A 137 7.73 -5.05 -3.60
C LEU A 137 6.35 -5.58 -3.98
N VAL A 138 6.16 -6.02 -5.23
CA VAL A 138 4.91 -6.64 -5.69
C VAL A 138 4.62 -7.94 -4.93
N LEU A 139 5.65 -8.77 -4.73
CA LEU A 139 5.52 -10.00 -3.94
C LEU A 139 5.10 -9.68 -2.49
N ALA A 140 5.78 -8.73 -1.85
CA ALA A 140 5.43 -8.29 -0.50
C ALA A 140 4.00 -7.76 -0.40
N ALA A 141 3.55 -7.00 -1.41
CA ALA A 141 2.19 -6.46 -1.50
C ALA A 141 1.12 -7.57 -1.59
N ALA A 142 1.45 -8.74 -2.14
CA ALA A 142 0.54 -9.88 -2.19
C ALA A 142 0.60 -10.73 -0.92
N VAL A 143 1.82 -11.00 -0.43
CA VAL A 143 2.09 -11.97 0.63
C VAL A 143 1.70 -11.43 2.00
N LEU A 144 2.05 -10.18 2.35
CA LEU A 144 1.75 -9.64 3.68
C LEU A 144 0.23 -9.56 3.93
N PRO A 145 -0.61 -9.06 2.99
CA PRO A 145 -2.05 -9.12 3.15
C PRO A 145 -2.61 -10.55 3.21
N ALA A 146 -2.02 -11.49 2.46
CA ALA A 146 -2.46 -12.89 2.48
C ALA A 146 -2.25 -13.51 3.87
N PHE A 147 -1.08 -13.29 4.48
CA PHE A 147 -0.81 -13.72 5.85
C PHE A 147 -1.79 -13.09 6.85
N PHE A 148 -1.98 -11.76 6.79
CA PHE A 148 -2.88 -11.06 7.70
C PHE A 148 -4.33 -11.57 7.61
N VAL A 149 -4.88 -11.65 6.39
CA VAL A 149 -6.26 -12.12 6.16
C VAL A 149 -6.40 -13.60 6.52
N GLY A 150 -5.41 -14.43 6.17
CA GLY A 150 -5.38 -15.85 6.53
C GLY A 150 -5.40 -16.07 8.04
N SER A 151 -4.59 -15.30 8.80
CA SER A 151 -4.59 -15.34 10.26
C SER A 151 -5.94 -14.95 10.84
N LEU A 152 -6.56 -13.86 10.35
CA LEU A 152 -7.90 -13.44 10.80
C LEU A 152 -8.96 -14.50 10.52
N TRP A 153 -8.93 -15.10 9.33
CA TRP A 153 -9.87 -16.15 8.94
C TRP A 153 -9.75 -17.38 9.86
N LEU A 154 -8.53 -17.83 10.15
CA LEU A 154 -8.26 -18.93 11.06
C LEU A 154 -8.71 -18.62 12.50
N SER A 155 -8.33 -17.44 13.03
CA SER A 155 -8.73 -17.00 14.37
C SER A 155 -10.25 -16.90 14.52
N PHE A 156 -10.94 -16.41 13.49
CA PHE A 156 -12.40 -16.36 13.49
C PHE A 156 -13.04 -17.75 13.53
N GLY A 157 -12.46 -18.72 12.81
CA GLY A 157 -12.88 -20.12 12.87
C GLY A 157 -12.75 -20.71 14.28
N ILE A 158 -11.58 -20.53 14.91
CA ILE A 158 -11.29 -21.01 16.27
C ILE A 158 -12.25 -20.36 17.28
N TRP A 159 -12.42 -19.03 17.22
CA TRP A 159 -13.32 -18.30 18.12
C TRP A 159 -14.77 -18.78 18.02
N ARG A 160 -15.27 -19.00 16.80
CA ARG A 160 -16.63 -19.51 16.59
C ARG A 160 -16.81 -20.92 17.15
N ALA A 161 -15.81 -21.79 17.01
CA ALA A 161 -15.84 -23.13 17.57
C ALA A 161 -15.88 -23.07 19.11
N PHE A 162 -15.04 -22.24 19.71
CA PHE A 162 -15.00 -22.03 21.15
C PHE A 162 -16.33 -21.51 21.71
N VAL A 163 -16.90 -20.45 21.12
CA VAL A 163 -18.19 -19.88 21.56
C VAL A 163 -19.33 -20.91 21.46
N ARG A 164 -19.32 -21.75 20.42
CA ARG A 164 -20.30 -22.84 20.28
C ARG A 164 -20.15 -23.87 21.40
N ALA A 165 -18.93 -24.31 21.69
CA ALA A 165 -18.65 -25.26 22.76
C ALA A 165 -19.08 -24.75 24.14
N VAL A 166 -18.81 -23.48 24.45
CA VAL A 166 -19.24 -22.84 25.71
C VAL A 166 -20.76 -22.77 25.82
N ARG A 167 -21.46 -22.44 24.72
CA ARG A 167 -22.93 -22.39 24.72
C ARG A 167 -23.56 -23.76 24.93
N THR A 168 -23.05 -24.81 24.28
CA THR A 168 -23.56 -26.18 24.47
C THR A 168 -23.33 -26.69 25.89
N ALA A 169 -22.20 -26.35 26.51
CA ALA A 169 -21.90 -26.74 27.89
C ALA A 169 -22.76 -26.04 28.95
N ARG A 170 -23.37 -24.88 28.64
CA ARG A 170 -24.30 -24.17 29.54
C ARG A 170 -25.75 -24.64 29.46
N LEU A 171 -26.09 -25.42 28.43
CA LEU A 171 -27.44 -25.92 28.20
C LEU A 171 -27.60 -27.41 28.56
N ALA A 172 -26.50 -28.06 28.96
CA ALA A 172 -26.45 -29.42 29.49
C ALA A 172 -26.38 -29.38 31.02
#